data_AF-A0AB32VQW5-F1
#
_entry.id   AF-A0AB32VQW5-F1
#
_cell.length_a   1.000
_cell.length_b   1.000
_cell.length_c   1.000
_cell.angle_alpha   90.00
_cell.angle_beta   90.00
_cell.angle_gamma   90.00
#
_symmetry.space_group_name_H-M   'P 1'
#
loop_
_entity.id
_entity.type
_entity.pdbx_description
1 polymer ?
#
loop_
_entity_poly.entity_id
_entity_poly.type
_entity_poly.pdbx_seq_one_letter_code
_entity_poly.pdbx_strand_id
1 'polypeptide(L)'
;MSDHNPKEPNINTLSIDLTELILSSLPIPSLLRASSVCKLWHSLISSPSFTSPSLSHPWFFLFGLHNTSSKNNQSFAFDPLSNTWFRLPHLDDSSSSSLLGSNGFFFTTTPKFSYTPVLKTTWRLTSPLKYSRINPLVGVFLDGSSGGYGFKFIVVGGVRFIGGLVDIEDRLAVEIYDPNHDSWELCPALPADFRTGNSSQSLSSALFKGKFYVFGIYSCFVSSFDLQDHVWSEVQTLRPPGVIFSFLISCNEMLVLAGMCNAPRGPSFNLWKIDERTMEFSEIAIMPQSLLYSLVDSEEDEKFASLKCVGMGNLIYVFNEEYHQKYPACLCEISAENGKCSWRRVPQLPSPVNKFHKVISFCSTVSLNHIFRQQEDVGPPQAMYH
;
A
#
# COMPACT_ATOMS: atom_id res chain seq x y z
N MET A 1 -12.06 -12.24 70.83
CA MET A 1 -11.13 -11.50 69.95
C MET A 1 -11.21 -12.16 68.59
N SER A 2 -11.86 -11.46 67.66
CA SER A 2 -12.04 -11.85 66.27
C SER A 2 -10.82 -11.40 65.48
N ASP A 3 -9.93 -12.33 65.15
CA ASP A 3 -8.83 -12.05 64.23
C ASP A 3 -9.36 -12.11 62.79
N HIS A 4 -9.83 -10.95 62.35
CA HIS A 4 -10.11 -10.68 60.95
C HIS A 4 -8.76 -10.46 60.25
N ASN A 5 -8.16 -11.52 59.74
CA ASN A 5 -6.99 -11.40 58.88
C ASN A 5 -7.47 -10.89 57.51
N PRO A 6 -7.04 -9.71 57.02
CA PRO A 6 -7.42 -9.25 55.69
C PRO A 6 -6.81 -10.23 54.68
N LYS A 7 -7.64 -10.86 53.84
CA LYS A 7 -7.14 -11.61 52.69
C LYS A 7 -6.35 -10.64 51.81
N GLU A 8 -5.04 -10.80 51.76
CA GLU A 8 -4.21 -10.14 50.75
C GLU A 8 -4.82 -10.39 49.36
N PRO A 9 -4.92 -9.36 48.51
CA PRO A 9 -5.44 -9.55 47.16
C PRO A 9 -4.55 -10.56 46.45
N ASN A 10 -5.16 -11.60 45.88
CA ASN A 10 -4.47 -12.66 45.16
C ASN A 10 -3.80 -12.08 43.89
N ILE A 11 -2.52 -11.71 43.98
CA ILE A 11 -1.72 -11.16 42.87
C ILE A 11 -1.49 -12.21 41.76
N ASN A 12 -1.86 -13.48 42.00
CA ASN A 12 -1.59 -14.58 41.06
C ASN A 12 -2.58 -14.69 39.89
N THR A 13 -3.58 -13.80 39.79
CA THR A 13 -4.53 -13.79 38.67
C THR A 13 -4.66 -12.40 38.08
N LEU A 14 -3.99 -12.18 36.93
CA LEU A 14 -4.18 -11.00 36.11
C LEU A 14 -5.62 -11.00 35.55
N SER A 15 -6.33 -9.88 35.64
CA SER A 15 -7.68 -9.78 35.06
C SER A 15 -7.65 -9.86 33.53
N ILE A 16 -8.80 -10.18 32.92
CA ILE A 16 -8.93 -10.23 31.46
C ILE A 16 -8.63 -8.86 30.86
N ASP A 17 -9.18 -7.80 31.43
CA ASP A 17 -8.97 -6.42 30.95
C ASP A 17 -7.49 -6.01 30.98
N LEU A 18 -6.77 -6.36 32.05
CA LEU A 18 -5.34 -6.08 32.16
C LEU A 18 -4.54 -6.94 31.17
N THR A 19 -4.96 -8.19 30.94
CA THR A 19 -4.34 -9.06 29.93
C THR A 19 -4.51 -8.47 28.53
N GLU A 20 -5.73 -8.03 28.18
CA GLU A 20 -6.04 -7.41 26.91
C GLU A 20 -5.25 -6.11 26.72
N LEU A 21 -5.13 -5.28 27.76
CA LEU A 21 -4.33 -4.06 27.74
C LEU A 21 -2.84 -4.36 27.48
N ILE A 22 -2.26 -5.35 28.17
CA ILE A 22 -0.88 -5.77 27.95
C ILE A 22 -0.69 -6.25 26.51
N LEU A 23 -1.58 -7.12 26.03
CA LEU A 23 -1.53 -7.63 24.65
C LEU A 23 -1.66 -6.49 23.63
N SER A 24 -2.57 -5.53 23.85
CA SER A 24 -2.78 -4.39 22.94
C SER A 24 -1.55 -3.50 22.75
N SER A 25 -0.61 -3.57 23.70
CA SER A 25 0.64 -2.81 23.67
C SER A 25 1.77 -3.53 22.90
N LEU A 26 1.55 -4.76 22.46
CA LEU A 26 2.56 -5.55 21.76
C LEU A 26 2.50 -5.30 20.24
N PRO A 27 3.66 -5.24 19.55
CA PRO A 27 3.70 -5.26 18.09
C PRO A 27 3.04 -6.52 17.51
N ILE A 28 2.54 -6.43 16.28
CA ILE A 28 1.81 -7.52 15.61
C ILE A 28 2.57 -8.87 15.64
N PRO A 29 3.88 -8.95 15.35
CA PRO A 29 4.61 -10.23 15.43
C PRO A 29 4.57 -10.87 16.82
N SER A 30 4.65 -10.04 17.87
CA SER A 30 4.58 -10.49 19.27
C SER A 30 3.16 -10.92 19.64
N LEU A 31 2.14 -10.22 19.14
CA LEU A 31 0.73 -10.62 19.26
C LEU A 31 0.48 -11.99 18.63
N LEU A 32 0.98 -12.23 17.42
CA LEU A 32 0.83 -13.53 16.76
C LEU A 32 1.47 -14.66 17.57
N ARG A 33 2.67 -14.45 18.12
CA ARG A 33 3.32 -15.42 19.00
C ARG A 33 2.54 -15.63 20.31
N ALA A 34 2.08 -14.55 20.93
CA ALA A 34 1.27 -14.58 22.14
C ALA A 34 -0.03 -15.38 21.94
N SER A 35 -0.66 -15.24 20.77
CA SER A 35 -1.87 -15.99 20.41
C SER A 35 -1.67 -17.51 20.38
N SER A 36 -0.43 -17.98 20.26
CA SER A 36 -0.09 -19.42 20.28
C SER A 36 0.21 -19.95 21.68
N VAL A 37 0.30 -19.10 22.71
CA VAL A 37 0.68 -19.49 24.07
C VAL A 37 -0.46 -20.19 24.81
N CYS A 38 -1.68 -19.62 24.75
CA CYS A 38 -2.85 -20.22 25.38
C CYS A 38 -4.17 -19.82 24.68
N LYS A 39 -5.23 -20.59 24.93
CA LYS A 39 -6.56 -20.37 24.33
C LYS A 39 -7.17 -19.02 24.71
N LEU A 40 -6.93 -18.53 25.92
CA LEU A 40 -7.44 -17.24 26.37
C LEU A 40 -6.85 -16.09 25.55
N TRP A 41 -5.52 -16.06 25.40
CA TRP A 41 -4.85 -15.01 24.62
C TRP A 41 -5.20 -15.11 23.15
N HIS A 42 -5.30 -16.33 22.60
CA HIS A 42 -5.81 -16.53 21.25
C HIS A 42 -7.20 -15.89 21.07
N SER A 43 -8.14 -16.20 21.98
CA SER A 43 -9.51 -15.70 21.93
C SER A 43 -9.59 -14.18 22.06
N LEU A 44 -8.74 -13.56 22.89
CA LEU A 44 -8.70 -12.11 23.03
C LEU A 44 -8.17 -11.44 21.77
N ILE A 45 -7.02 -11.91 21.26
CA ILE A 45 -6.33 -11.29 20.11
C ILE A 45 -7.11 -11.49 18.79
N SER A 46 -7.81 -12.61 18.64
CA SER A 46 -8.64 -12.90 17.46
C SER A 46 -10.04 -12.27 17.53
N SER A 47 -10.39 -11.62 18.65
CA SER A 47 -11.69 -10.95 18.78
C SER A 47 -11.78 -9.75 17.83
N PRO A 48 -12.91 -9.55 17.12
CA PRO A 48 -13.15 -8.34 16.33
C PRO A 48 -13.13 -7.05 17.14
N SER A 49 -13.36 -7.13 18.45
CA SER A 49 -13.32 -6.00 19.38
C SER A 49 -11.90 -5.64 19.84
N PHE A 50 -10.91 -6.48 19.56
CA PHE A 50 -9.54 -6.25 20.01
C PHE A 50 -8.95 -5.04 19.28
N THR A 51 -8.56 -4.03 20.05
CA THR A 51 -7.93 -2.82 19.54
C THR A 51 -6.50 -2.75 20.00
N SER A 52 -5.58 -2.46 19.09
CA SER A 52 -4.19 -2.14 19.41
C SER A 52 -3.73 -0.96 18.55
N PRO A 53 -3.04 0.04 19.13
CA PRO A 53 -2.42 1.12 18.37
C PRO A 53 -1.47 0.61 17.29
N SER A 54 -0.86 -0.57 17.47
CA SER A 54 0.01 -1.17 16.46
C SER A 54 -0.71 -1.56 15.17
N LEU A 55 -2.04 -1.74 15.20
CA LEU A 55 -2.84 -2.08 14.03
C LEU A 55 -3.11 -0.89 13.11
N SER A 56 -3.03 0.33 13.63
CA SER A 56 -3.21 1.56 12.85
C SER A 56 -1.93 2.05 12.18
N HIS A 57 -0.77 1.49 12.52
CA HIS A 57 0.51 1.88 11.92
C HIS A 57 0.74 1.10 10.62
N PRO A 58 0.80 1.79 9.47
CA PRO A 58 0.95 1.12 8.19
C PRO A 58 2.37 0.56 8.04
N TRP A 59 2.43 -0.69 7.64
CA TRP A 59 3.67 -1.37 7.29
C TRP A 59 4.08 -1.01 5.88
N PHE A 60 5.39 -1.02 5.63
CA PHE A 60 5.95 -0.89 4.28
C PHE A 60 6.26 -2.26 3.73
N PHE A 61 5.68 -2.60 2.58
CA PHE A 61 5.93 -3.87 1.93
C PHE A 61 6.77 -3.71 0.68
N LEU A 62 7.71 -4.64 0.49
CA LEU A 62 8.60 -4.70 -0.66
C LEU A 62 8.62 -6.12 -1.24
N PHE A 63 8.21 -6.24 -2.49
CA PHE A 63 8.12 -7.49 -3.24
C PHE A 63 9.10 -7.45 -4.40
N GLY A 64 10.13 -8.26 -4.29
CA GLY A 64 11.12 -8.47 -5.32
C GLY A 64 10.72 -9.61 -6.24
N LEU A 65 10.61 -9.32 -7.54
CA LEU A 65 10.28 -10.29 -8.58
C LEU A 65 11.46 -10.56 -9.48
N HIS A 66 11.63 -11.83 -9.85
CA HIS A 66 12.67 -12.31 -10.74
C HIS A 66 12.02 -12.87 -12.02
N ASN A 67 12.40 -12.34 -13.17
CA ASN A 67 11.73 -12.68 -14.44
C ASN A 67 12.01 -14.11 -14.91
N THR A 68 13.13 -14.71 -14.51
CA THR A 68 13.51 -16.05 -14.97
C THR A 68 13.11 -17.21 -14.05
N SER A 69 12.81 -16.94 -12.77
CA SER A 69 12.51 -17.99 -11.80
C SER A 69 11.74 -17.40 -10.62
N SER A 70 10.47 -17.78 -10.49
CA SER A 70 9.63 -17.37 -9.36
C SER A 70 10.23 -17.78 -8.01
N LYS A 71 11.00 -18.88 -7.95
CA LYS A 71 11.71 -19.34 -6.73
C LYS A 71 12.68 -18.30 -6.15
N ASN A 72 13.13 -17.35 -6.96
CA ASN A 72 14.02 -16.27 -6.53
C ASN A 72 13.27 -15.01 -6.08
N ASN A 73 11.93 -14.98 -6.18
CA ASN A 73 11.12 -13.90 -5.65
C ASN A 73 11.24 -13.87 -4.14
N GLN A 74 11.34 -12.67 -3.57
CA GLN A 74 11.38 -12.48 -2.12
C GLN A 74 10.46 -11.33 -1.73
N SER A 75 9.90 -11.45 -0.54
CA SER A 75 8.89 -10.56 -0.04
C SER A 75 9.24 -10.13 1.37
N PHE A 76 9.13 -8.84 1.63
CA PHE A 76 9.52 -8.24 2.89
C PHE A 76 8.44 -7.29 3.38
N ALA A 77 8.29 -7.23 4.70
CA ALA A 77 7.40 -6.33 5.41
C ALA A 77 8.20 -5.61 6.49
N PHE A 78 8.17 -4.28 6.49
CA PHE A 78 8.81 -3.46 7.51
C PHE A 78 7.76 -2.94 8.48
N ASP A 79 7.96 -3.26 9.75
CA ASP A 79 7.20 -2.66 10.84
C ASP A 79 7.92 -1.39 11.32
N PRO A 80 7.31 -0.20 11.15
CA PRO A 80 7.91 1.05 11.60
C PRO A 80 8.06 1.13 13.13
N LEU A 81 7.17 0.50 13.90
CA LEU A 81 7.19 0.55 15.36
C LEU A 81 8.33 -0.27 15.94
N SER A 82 8.49 -1.51 15.46
CA SER A 82 9.62 -2.36 15.88
C SER A 82 10.91 -2.05 15.13
N ASN A 83 10.88 -1.12 14.16
CA ASN A 83 11.98 -0.77 13.27
C ASN A 83 12.68 -2.01 12.70
N THR A 84 11.92 -3.00 12.24
CA THR A 84 12.45 -4.31 11.84
C THR A 84 11.76 -4.81 10.57
N TRP A 85 12.54 -5.48 9.72
CA TRP A 85 12.06 -6.20 8.54
C TRP A 85 11.72 -7.65 8.86
N PHE A 86 10.62 -8.12 8.30
CA PHE A 86 10.18 -9.50 8.30
C PHE A 86 10.21 -10.05 6.88
N ARG A 87 10.76 -11.25 6.72
CA ARG A 87 10.61 -11.98 5.46
C ARG A 87 9.25 -12.64 5.44
N LEU A 88 8.48 -12.40 4.39
CA LEU A 88 7.18 -13.00 4.20
C LEU A 88 7.31 -14.36 3.49
N PRO A 89 6.35 -15.28 3.70
CA PRO A 89 6.29 -16.52 2.95
C PRO A 89 6.29 -16.29 1.44
N HIS A 90 6.79 -17.27 0.69
CA HIS A 90 6.75 -17.23 -0.76
C HIS A 90 5.29 -17.23 -1.24
N LEU A 91 4.93 -16.26 -2.07
CA LEU A 91 3.67 -16.28 -2.80
C LEU A 91 3.84 -17.24 -3.98
N ASP A 92 3.29 -18.45 -3.85
CA ASP A 92 3.21 -19.43 -4.93
C ASP A 92 2.27 -18.87 -6.02
N ASP A 93 2.82 -18.13 -6.98
CA ASP A 93 2.09 -17.84 -8.20
C ASP A 93 2.99 -17.98 -9.44
N SER A 94 2.42 -18.68 -10.41
CA SER A 94 3.00 -19.06 -11.70
C SER A 94 2.96 -17.94 -12.74
N SER A 95 2.37 -16.78 -12.44
CA SER A 95 2.32 -15.62 -13.35
C SER A 95 2.74 -14.30 -12.68
N SER A 96 4.04 -14.19 -12.38
CA SER A 96 4.63 -13.04 -11.66
C SER A 96 4.63 -11.70 -12.40
N SER A 97 4.33 -11.64 -13.70
CA SER A 97 4.60 -10.43 -14.50
C SER A 97 3.65 -9.26 -14.21
N SER A 98 2.46 -9.51 -13.65
CA SER A 98 1.40 -8.51 -13.47
C SER A 98 0.93 -8.32 -12.02
N LEU A 99 1.76 -8.75 -11.05
CA LEU A 99 1.50 -8.55 -9.62
C LEU A 99 1.49 -7.05 -9.27
N LEU A 100 0.56 -6.66 -8.40
CA LEU A 100 0.39 -5.32 -7.85
C LEU A 100 -0.01 -5.44 -6.37
N GLY A 101 0.16 -4.36 -5.60
CA GLY A 101 -0.29 -4.28 -4.21
C GLY A 101 -0.93 -2.93 -3.91
N SER A 102 -2.01 -2.94 -3.13
CA SER A 102 -2.71 -1.73 -2.70
C SER A 102 -3.52 -2.02 -1.44
N ASN A 103 -3.36 -1.17 -0.42
CA ASN A 103 -4.18 -1.07 0.80
C ASN A 103 -4.74 -2.41 1.33
N GLY A 104 -3.85 -3.34 1.68
CA GLY A 104 -4.20 -4.60 2.34
C GLY A 104 -4.40 -5.79 1.40
N PHE A 105 -4.20 -5.61 0.10
CA PHE A 105 -4.40 -6.65 -0.90
C PHE A 105 -3.26 -6.73 -1.92
N PHE A 106 -3.01 -7.94 -2.42
CA PHE A 106 -2.32 -8.19 -3.68
C PHE A 106 -3.32 -8.39 -4.80
N PHE A 107 -2.90 -8.04 -6.00
CA PHE A 107 -3.67 -8.22 -7.22
C PHE A 107 -2.80 -8.83 -8.32
N THR A 108 -3.38 -9.68 -9.15
CA THR A 108 -2.87 -9.94 -10.50
C THR A 108 -3.89 -9.45 -11.50
N THR A 109 -3.43 -9.02 -12.68
CA THR A 109 -4.32 -8.50 -13.73
C THR A 109 -4.32 -9.40 -14.96
N THR A 110 -3.32 -10.27 -15.09
CA THR A 110 -3.19 -11.25 -16.17
C THR A 110 -2.76 -12.60 -15.60
N PRO A 111 -3.23 -13.73 -16.16
CA PRO A 111 -4.19 -13.84 -17.27
C PRO A 111 -5.63 -13.48 -16.89
N LYS A 112 -5.95 -13.46 -15.59
CA LYS A 112 -7.25 -13.05 -15.05
C LYS A 112 -7.02 -12.13 -13.86
N PHE A 113 -7.99 -11.27 -13.57
CA PHE A 113 -7.94 -10.49 -12.35
C PHE A 113 -8.15 -11.41 -11.14
N SER A 114 -7.26 -11.32 -10.16
CA SER A 114 -7.36 -12.07 -8.91
C SER A 114 -6.80 -11.22 -7.78
N TYR A 115 -7.23 -11.51 -6.55
CA TYR A 115 -6.74 -10.80 -5.38
C TYR A 115 -6.63 -11.68 -4.14
N THR A 116 -5.74 -11.32 -3.23
CA THR A 116 -5.61 -11.95 -1.90
C THR A 116 -5.30 -10.89 -0.86
N PRO A 117 -5.89 -10.93 0.35
CA PRO A 117 -5.41 -10.12 1.46
C PRO A 117 -3.92 -10.36 1.73
N VAL A 118 -3.22 -9.31 2.14
CA VAL A 118 -1.82 -9.41 2.53
C VAL A 118 -1.66 -10.41 3.66
N LEU A 119 -0.62 -11.25 3.59
CA LEU A 119 -0.35 -12.39 4.47
C LEU A 119 -1.26 -13.62 4.29
N LYS A 120 -2.27 -13.57 3.40
CA LYS A 120 -2.98 -14.77 2.96
C LYS A 120 -2.38 -15.35 1.68
N THR A 121 -2.31 -16.67 1.60
CA THR A 121 -1.81 -17.40 0.43
C THR A 121 -2.93 -17.81 -0.53
N THR A 122 -4.19 -17.70 -0.13
CA THR A 122 -5.34 -18.10 -0.94
C THR A 122 -5.82 -16.94 -1.82
N TRP A 123 -5.65 -17.11 -3.13
CA TRP A 123 -6.12 -16.15 -4.12
C TRP A 123 -7.59 -16.36 -4.47
N ARG A 124 -8.33 -15.26 -4.60
CA ARG A 124 -9.69 -15.24 -5.15
C ARG A 124 -9.64 -14.87 -6.61
N LEU A 125 -10.16 -15.75 -7.45
CA LEU A 125 -10.36 -15.47 -8.86
C LEU A 125 -11.65 -14.69 -9.05
N THR A 126 -11.64 -13.68 -9.92
CA THR A 126 -12.83 -12.88 -10.23
C THR A 126 -13.31 -13.15 -11.65
N SER A 127 -14.52 -12.71 -11.94
CA SER A 127 -14.96 -12.41 -13.30
C SER A 127 -13.91 -11.52 -13.99
N PRO A 128 -13.66 -11.70 -15.30
CA PRO A 128 -12.58 -11.00 -15.98
C PRO A 128 -12.92 -9.52 -16.18
N LEU A 129 -11.87 -8.69 -16.15
CA LEU A 129 -11.93 -7.31 -16.65
C LEU A 129 -12.49 -7.29 -18.08
N LYS A 130 -13.29 -6.28 -18.41
CA LYS A 130 -13.76 -6.04 -19.78
C LYS A 130 -12.59 -5.79 -20.73
N TYR A 131 -11.55 -5.12 -20.24
CA TYR A 131 -10.33 -4.86 -20.99
C TYR A 131 -9.11 -5.47 -20.28
N SER A 132 -8.57 -6.56 -20.81
CA SER A 132 -7.31 -7.13 -20.28
C SER A 132 -6.15 -6.14 -20.41
N ARG A 133 -5.36 -6.00 -19.34
CA ARG A 133 -4.30 -4.99 -19.21
C ARG A 133 -3.28 -5.38 -18.16
N ILE A 134 -2.07 -4.85 -18.28
CA ILE A 134 -1.01 -4.95 -17.26
C ILE A 134 -0.62 -3.56 -16.75
N ASN A 135 -0.03 -3.53 -15.56
CA ASN A 135 0.41 -2.30 -14.89
C ASN A 135 -0.68 -1.18 -14.80
N PRO A 136 -1.96 -1.48 -14.50
CA PRO A 136 -2.91 -0.44 -14.13
C PRO A 136 -2.59 0.14 -12.74
N LEU A 137 -3.16 1.31 -12.46
CA LEU A 137 -3.34 1.78 -11.09
C LEU A 137 -4.48 1.00 -10.43
N VAL A 138 -4.31 0.62 -9.16
CA VAL A 138 -5.35 -0.09 -8.39
C VAL A 138 -5.57 0.58 -7.04
N GLY A 139 -6.82 0.92 -6.74
CA GLY A 139 -7.25 1.45 -5.46
C GLY A 139 -8.23 0.52 -4.76
N VAL A 140 -8.17 0.47 -3.44
CA VAL A 140 -9.15 -0.22 -2.59
C VAL A 140 -9.88 0.80 -1.74
N PHE A 141 -11.19 0.90 -1.93
CA PHE A 141 -12.04 1.85 -1.22
C PHE A 141 -13.24 1.14 -0.58
N LEU A 142 -13.86 1.79 0.41
CA LEU A 142 -15.05 1.26 1.09
C LEU A 142 -16.31 1.74 0.36
N ASP A 143 -17.28 0.85 0.20
CA ASP A 143 -18.59 1.19 -0.35
C ASP A 143 -19.48 1.78 0.75
N GLY A 144 -19.66 3.10 0.75
CA GLY A 144 -20.49 3.79 1.73
C GLY A 144 -22.00 3.68 1.47
N SER A 145 -22.39 3.25 0.27
CA SER A 145 -23.78 3.22 -0.21
C SER A 145 -24.59 2.07 0.37
N SER A 146 -23.90 1.00 0.75
CA SER A 146 -24.46 -0.18 1.38
C SER A 146 -24.16 -0.06 2.87
N GLY A 147 -25.15 -0.06 3.77
CA GLY A 147 -24.92 -0.02 5.23
C GLY A 147 -24.14 -1.22 5.81
N GLY A 148 -23.38 -1.94 4.99
CA GLY A 148 -22.46 -3.02 5.34
C GLY A 148 -21.00 -2.65 5.01
N TYR A 149 -20.08 -3.26 5.75
CA TYR A 149 -18.63 -3.10 5.61
C TYR A 149 -18.10 -3.85 4.36
N GLY A 150 -18.32 -3.29 3.16
CA GLY A 150 -17.82 -3.82 1.89
C GLY A 150 -16.65 -2.99 1.32
N PHE A 151 -15.68 -3.66 0.71
CA PHE A 151 -14.63 -3.01 -0.08
C PHE A 151 -14.89 -3.20 -1.58
N LYS A 152 -14.50 -2.23 -2.40
CA LYS A 152 -14.50 -2.28 -3.86
C LYS A 152 -13.10 -1.97 -4.39
N PHE A 153 -12.82 -2.39 -5.62
CA PHE A 153 -11.55 -2.13 -6.28
C PHE A 153 -11.74 -1.26 -7.51
N ILE A 154 -11.03 -0.14 -7.61
CA ILE A 154 -10.96 0.64 -8.84
C ILE A 154 -9.67 0.31 -9.58
N VAL A 155 -9.78 0.07 -10.89
CA VAL A 155 -8.65 -0.24 -11.77
C VAL A 155 -8.62 0.79 -12.89
N VAL A 156 -7.60 1.64 -12.88
CA VAL A 156 -7.47 2.79 -13.81
C VAL A 156 -6.27 2.62 -14.73
N GLY A 157 -6.49 2.86 -16.02
CA GLY A 157 -5.42 2.87 -17.01
C GLY A 157 -4.83 1.48 -17.21
N GLY A 158 -3.57 1.40 -17.59
CA GLY A 158 -2.84 0.16 -17.85
C GLY A 158 -2.61 -0.10 -19.33
N VAL A 159 -1.58 -0.89 -19.62
CA VAL A 159 -1.18 -1.21 -20.99
C VAL A 159 -1.79 -2.53 -21.43
N ARG A 160 -2.45 -2.53 -22.58
CA ARG A 160 -2.97 -3.74 -23.19
C ARG A 160 -2.02 -4.25 -24.27
N PHE A 161 -1.87 -5.57 -24.33
CA PHE A 161 -1.14 -6.24 -25.40
C PHE A 161 -2.10 -7.08 -26.24
N ILE A 162 -2.05 -6.92 -27.57
CA ILE A 162 -2.76 -7.74 -28.55
C ILE A 162 -1.70 -8.38 -29.45
N GLY A 163 -1.63 -9.71 -29.46
CA GLY A 163 -0.64 -10.44 -30.27
C GLY A 163 0.82 -10.09 -29.93
N GLY A 164 1.11 -9.67 -28.69
CA GLY A 164 2.45 -9.24 -28.25
C GLY A 164 2.80 -7.79 -28.58
N LEU A 165 1.91 -7.04 -29.25
CA LEU A 165 2.06 -5.62 -29.55
C LEU A 165 1.21 -4.78 -28.60
N VAL A 166 1.68 -3.57 -28.29
CA VAL A 166 0.90 -2.60 -27.50
C VAL A 166 -0.34 -2.21 -28.30
N ASP A 167 -1.51 -2.30 -27.67
CA ASP A 167 -2.78 -1.89 -28.26
C ASP A 167 -2.75 -0.39 -28.56
N ILE A 168 -3.00 -0.02 -29.83
CA ILE A 168 -2.96 1.37 -30.29
C ILE A 168 -4.19 2.14 -29.81
N GLU A 169 -5.28 1.45 -29.47
CA GLU A 169 -6.55 2.08 -29.13
C GLU A 169 -6.62 2.68 -27.71
N ASP A 170 -5.47 2.91 -27.04
CA ASP A 170 -5.34 3.30 -25.61
C ASP A 170 -6.63 3.86 -24.99
N ARG A 171 -7.41 2.92 -24.44
CA ARG A 171 -8.81 3.13 -24.07
C ARG A 171 -8.96 3.89 -22.78
N LEU A 172 -7.86 4.10 -22.05
CA LEU A 172 -7.84 4.83 -20.78
C LEU A 172 -8.88 4.26 -19.79
N ALA A 173 -9.08 2.93 -19.85
CA ALA A 173 -10.21 2.27 -19.21
C ALA A 173 -10.19 2.42 -17.68
N VAL A 174 -11.38 2.63 -17.12
CA VAL A 174 -11.63 2.67 -15.68
C VAL A 174 -12.71 1.66 -15.39
N GLU A 175 -12.41 0.70 -14.52
CA GLU A 175 -13.38 -0.31 -14.11
C GLU A 175 -13.41 -0.43 -12.59
N ILE A 176 -14.60 -0.59 -12.02
CA ILE A 176 -14.80 -0.83 -10.58
C ILE A 176 -15.32 -2.24 -10.40
N TYR A 177 -14.66 -3.00 -9.54
CA TYR A 177 -15.07 -4.34 -9.14
C TYR A 177 -15.82 -4.32 -7.81
N ASP A 178 -16.95 -5.02 -7.78
CA ASP A 178 -17.68 -5.34 -6.57
C ASP A 178 -17.47 -6.81 -6.17
N PRO A 179 -16.68 -7.08 -5.12
CA PRO A 179 -16.46 -8.42 -4.59
C PRO A 179 -17.69 -9.16 -4.09
N ASN A 180 -18.77 -8.46 -3.74
CA ASN A 180 -19.99 -9.09 -3.22
C ASN A 180 -20.83 -9.70 -4.35
N HIS A 181 -20.75 -9.12 -5.54
CA HIS A 181 -21.52 -9.53 -6.71
C HIS A 181 -20.67 -10.21 -7.80
N ASP A 182 -19.34 -10.28 -7.61
CA ASP A 182 -18.36 -10.71 -8.62
C ASP A 182 -18.59 -10.04 -9.99
N SER A 183 -18.76 -8.71 -9.96
CA SER A 183 -19.13 -7.94 -11.16
C SER A 183 -18.24 -6.73 -11.35
N TRP A 184 -18.00 -6.39 -12.62
CA TRP A 184 -17.29 -5.20 -13.04
C TRP A 184 -18.23 -4.16 -13.63
N GLU A 185 -18.07 -2.92 -13.19
CA GLU A 185 -18.70 -1.75 -13.77
C GLU A 185 -17.68 -0.99 -14.63
N LEU A 186 -18.06 -0.66 -15.85
CA LEU A 186 -17.26 0.22 -16.72
C LEU A 186 -17.60 1.68 -16.43
N CYS A 187 -16.61 2.46 -16.01
CA CYS A 187 -16.73 3.87 -15.69
C CYS A 187 -16.23 4.77 -16.83
N PRO A 188 -16.46 6.10 -16.76
CA PRO A 188 -15.85 7.05 -17.67
C PRO A 188 -14.32 6.93 -17.71
N ALA A 189 -13.77 6.91 -18.92
CA ALA A 189 -12.33 6.73 -19.14
C ALA A 189 -11.51 7.85 -18.51
N LEU A 190 -10.27 7.53 -18.12
CA LEU A 190 -9.27 8.49 -17.66
C LEU A 190 -9.08 9.60 -18.73
N PRO A 191 -8.90 10.88 -18.34
CA PRO A 191 -8.74 11.96 -19.30
C PRO A 191 -7.63 11.73 -20.32
N ALA A 192 -7.86 12.20 -21.56
CA ALA A 192 -6.98 11.94 -22.70
C ALA A 192 -5.55 12.48 -22.51
N ASP A 193 -5.37 13.47 -21.64
CA ASP A 193 -4.10 14.06 -21.22
C ASP A 193 -3.11 13.02 -20.65
N PHE A 194 -3.61 11.88 -20.14
CA PHE A 194 -2.79 10.82 -19.57
C PHE A 194 -2.38 9.72 -20.58
N ARG A 195 -2.81 9.81 -21.84
CA ARG A 195 -2.60 8.77 -22.87
C ARG A 195 -1.12 8.38 -23.07
N THR A 196 -0.22 9.35 -23.09
CA THR A 196 1.21 9.09 -23.36
C THR A 196 1.94 8.38 -22.22
N GLY A 197 1.30 8.21 -21.07
CA GLY A 197 1.88 7.60 -19.87
C GLY A 197 0.84 6.83 -19.06
N ASN A 198 -0.11 6.16 -19.70
CA ASN A 198 -1.25 5.51 -19.06
C ASN A 198 -0.91 4.19 -18.32
N SER A 199 0.23 4.12 -17.63
CA SER A 199 0.62 2.94 -16.86
C SER A 199 1.08 3.33 -15.46
N SER A 200 1.03 2.40 -14.52
CA SER A 200 1.55 2.60 -13.16
C SER A 200 3.06 2.86 -13.09
N GLN A 201 3.79 2.78 -14.21
CA GLN A 201 5.20 3.20 -14.28
C GLN A 201 5.35 4.72 -14.45
N SER A 202 4.35 5.37 -15.04
CA SER A 202 4.33 6.81 -15.33
C SER A 202 3.24 7.56 -14.57
N LEU A 203 2.35 6.84 -13.88
CA LEU A 203 1.31 7.38 -13.02
C LEU A 203 1.51 6.94 -11.57
N SER A 204 1.03 7.78 -10.65
CA SER A 204 0.79 7.45 -9.26
C SER A 204 -0.68 7.74 -8.92
N SER A 205 -1.16 7.19 -7.81
CA SER A 205 -2.55 7.38 -7.38
C SER A 205 -2.66 7.55 -5.88
N ALA A 206 -3.66 8.32 -5.46
CA ALA A 206 -4.01 8.50 -4.06
C ALA A 206 -5.53 8.41 -3.88
N LEU A 207 -5.97 7.63 -2.89
CA LEU A 207 -7.35 7.65 -2.42
C LEU A 207 -7.48 8.68 -1.31
N PHE A 208 -8.35 9.67 -1.51
CA PHE A 208 -8.53 10.75 -0.56
C PHE A 208 -9.96 11.30 -0.63
N LYS A 209 -10.64 11.33 0.53
CA LYS A 209 -12.00 11.88 0.70
C LYS A 209 -13.01 11.43 -0.37
N GLY A 210 -13.10 10.12 -0.62
CA GLY A 210 -14.06 9.56 -1.59
C GLY A 210 -13.67 9.76 -3.07
N LYS A 211 -12.47 10.28 -3.35
CA LYS A 211 -11.96 10.46 -4.71
C LYS A 211 -10.72 9.61 -4.95
N PHE A 212 -10.60 9.10 -6.17
CA PHE A 212 -9.39 8.45 -6.68
C PHE A 212 -8.61 9.44 -7.53
N TYR A 213 -7.51 9.96 -6.99
CA TYR A 213 -6.62 10.87 -7.69
C TYR A 213 -5.65 10.10 -8.58
N VAL A 214 -5.47 10.58 -9.81
CA VAL A 214 -4.45 10.11 -10.74
C VAL A 214 -3.49 11.26 -11.00
N PHE A 215 -2.20 10.97 -10.86
CA PHE A 215 -1.12 11.93 -11.04
C PHE A 215 -0.06 11.40 -11.99
N GLY A 216 0.29 12.19 -13.01
CA GLY A 216 1.37 11.87 -13.93
C GLY A 216 2.72 12.20 -13.32
N ILE A 217 3.55 11.18 -13.08
CA ILE A 217 4.82 11.28 -12.34
C ILE A 217 5.76 12.34 -12.94
N TYR A 218 5.78 12.44 -14.28
CA TYR A 218 6.64 13.37 -15.03
C TYR A 218 5.85 14.54 -15.64
N SER A 219 4.63 14.29 -16.13
CA SER A 219 3.80 15.35 -16.73
C SER A 219 3.29 16.35 -15.69
N CYS A 220 3.21 15.94 -14.42
CA CYS A 220 2.62 16.71 -13.32
C CYS A 220 1.13 17.00 -13.51
N PHE A 221 0.46 16.28 -14.42
CA PHE A 221 -1.00 16.36 -14.56
C PHE A 221 -1.69 15.65 -13.42
N VAL A 222 -2.76 16.25 -12.90
CA VAL A 222 -3.59 15.70 -11.85
C VAL A 222 -5.06 15.79 -12.26
N SER A 223 -5.80 14.71 -12.00
CA SER A 223 -7.26 14.68 -12.08
C SER A 223 -7.77 13.71 -11.03
N SER A 224 -9.02 13.90 -10.59
CA SER A 224 -9.66 13.09 -9.57
C SER A 224 -10.96 12.51 -10.08
N PHE A 225 -11.17 11.24 -9.82
CA PHE A 225 -12.41 10.53 -10.10
C PHE A 225 -13.25 10.47 -8.83
N ASP A 226 -14.45 11.02 -8.87
CA ASP A 226 -15.41 10.89 -7.79
C ASP A 226 -15.96 9.45 -7.76
N LEU A 227 -15.74 8.72 -6.66
CA LEU A 227 -16.13 7.32 -6.54
C LEU A 227 -17.63 7.12 -6.31
N GLN A 228 -18.37 8.19 -6.04
CA GLN A 228 -19.82 8.15 -5.86
C GLN A 228 -20.54 8.55 -7.15
N ASP A 229 -20.14 9.68 -7.74
CA ASP A 229 -20.81 10.25 -8.92
C ASP A 229 -20.23 9.69 -10.24
N HIS A 230 -19.09 9.02 -10.17
CA HIS A 230 -18.36 8.47 -11.32
C HIS A 230 -17.96 9.54 -12.35
N VAL A 231 -17.58 10.74 -11.88
CA VAL A 231 -17.19 11.88 -12.72
C VAL A 231 -15.72 12.25 -12.49
N TRP A 232 -15.02 12.55 -13.57
CA TRP A 232 -13.67 13.12 -13.52
C TRP A 232 -13.71 14.64 -13.34
N SER A 233 -12.83 15.17 -12.50
CA SER A 233 -12.52 16.60 -12.48
C SER A 233 -11.67 17.01 -13.68
N GLU A 234 -11.67 18.31 -13.99
CA GLU A 234 -10.79 18.87 -15.01
C GLU A 234 -9.32 18.57 -14.70
N VAL A 235 -8.54 18.32 -15.76
CA VAL A 235 -7.10 18.07 -15.64
C VAL A 235 -6.41 19.38 -15.29
N GLN A 236 -5.66 19.36 -14.20
CA GLN A 236 -4.85 20.47 -13.73
C GLN A 236 -3.36 20.11 -13.75
N THR A 237 -2.48 21.11 -13.68
CA THR A 237 -1.04 20.91 -13.59
C THR A 237 -0.54 21.27 -12.20
N LEU A 238 -0.01 20.29 -11.48
CA LEU A 238 0.53 20.42 -10.14
C LEU A 238 2.04 20.21 -10.17
N ARG A 239 2.77 21.26 -10.59
CA ARG A 239 4.22 21.21 -10.82
C ARG A 239 4.97 22.17 -9.89
N PRO A 240 5.51 21.68 -8.76
CA PRO A 240 6.44 22.46 -7.96
C PRO A 240 7.70 22.87 -8.76
N PRO A 241 8.32 24.03 -8.46
CA PRO A 241 9.49 24.50 -9.20
C PRO A 241 10.66 23.52 -9.16
N GLY A 242 11.25 23.24 -10.33
CA GLY A 242 12.43 22.38 -10.44
C GLY A 242 12.17 20.88 -10.29
N VAL A 243 10.91 20.45 -10.17
CA VAL A 243 10.53 19.02 -10.10
C VAL A 243 10.94 18.30 -11.38
N ILE A 244 11.61 17.17 -11.19
CA ILE A 244 12.00 16.22 -12.24
C ILE A 244 10.93 15.13 -12.35
N PHE A 245 10.56 14.55 -11.20
CA PHE A 245 9.46 13.61 -11.06
C PHE A 245 8.91 13.65 -9.64
N SER A 246 7.64 13.30 -9.47
CA SER A 246 7.00 13.22 -8.15
C SER A 246 5.89 12.17 -8.11
N PHE A 247 5.50 11.77 -6.89
CA PHE A 247 4.44 10.83 -6.61
C PHE A 247 3.38 11.51 -5.76
N LEU A 248 2.12 11.29 -6.11
CA LEU A 248 0.99 11.72 -5.29
C LEU A 248 0.60 10.61 -4.33
N ILE A 249 0.55 10.93 -3.04
CA ILE A 249 0.22 10.00 -1.96
C ILE A 249 -0.79 10.64 -1.01
N SER A 250 -1.63 9.80 -0.40
CA SER A 250 -2.53 10.19 0.67
C SER A 250 -1.87 9.88 2.01
N CYS A 251 -1.71 10.88 2.86
CA CYS A 251 -0.99 10.80 4.13
C CYS A 251 -1.65 11.74 5.15
N ASN A 252 -2.04 11.24 6.32
CA ASN A 252 -2.54 12.00 7.47
C ASN A 252 -3.70 12.96 7.13
N GLU A 253 -4.75 12.46 6.44
CA GLU A 253 -5.88 13.28 5.97
C GLU A 253 -5.48 14.44 5.05
N MET A 254 -4.37 14.30 4.32
CA MET A 254 -3.94 15.25 3.31
C MET A 254 -3.32 14.56 2.10
N LEU A 255 -3.33 15.27 0.98
CA LEU A 255 -2.57 14.89 -0.20
C LEU A 255 -1.16 15.47 -0.09
N VAL A 256 -0.18 14.64 -0.41
CA VAL A 256 1.23 15.02 -0.42
C VAL A 256 1.83 14.65 -1.77
N LEU A 257 2.53 15.60 -2.38
CA LEU A 257 3.48 15.30 -3.44
C LEU A 257 4.85 15.02 -2.82
N ALA A 258 5.50 13.97 -3.29
CA ALA A 258 6.84 13.56 -2.88
C ALA A 258 7.70 13.36 -4.11
N GLY A 259 8.79 14.12 -4.28
CA GLY A 259 9.51 14.08 -5.56
C GLY A 259 10.91 14.66 -5.57
N MET A 260 11.65 14.29 -6.61
CA MET A 260 12.99 14.79 -6.89
C MET A 260 12.92 16.15 -7.58
N CYS A 261 13.79 17.06 -7.14
CA CYS A 261 13.96 18.40 -7.66
C CYS A 261 15.42 18.74 -7.93
N ASN A 262 15.65 19.56 -8.96
CA ASN A 262 16.89 20.29 -9.14
C ASN A 262 16.81 21.63 -8.39
N ALA A 263 17.23 21.62 -7.12
CA ALA A 263 17.33 22.83 -6.32
C ALA A 263 18.63 23.59 -6.66
N PRO A 264 18.72 24.90 -6.33
CA PRO A 264 19.94 25.69 -6.55
C PRO A 264 21.21 25.12 -5.88
N ARG A 265 21.04 24.29 -4.84
CA ARG A 265 22.12 23.64 -4.09
C ARG A 265 22.40 22.20 -4.54
N GLY A 266 21.77 21.75 -5.63
CA GLY A 266 21.87 20.39 -6.16
C GLY A 266 20.57 19.59 -6.04
N PRO A 267 20.62 18.28 -6.36
CA PRO A 267 19.48 17.38 -6.27
C PRO A 267 18.88 17.36 -4.86
N SER A 268 17.56 17.32 -4.77
CA SER A 268 16.82 17.28 -3.50
C SER A 268 15.56 16.46 -3.64
N PHE A 269 15.15 15.79 -2.56
CA PHE A 269 13.86 15.11 -2.50
C PHE A 269 12.97 15.86 -1.53
N ASN A 270 11.87 16.40 -2.04
CA ASN A 270 11.02 17.35 -1.30
C ASN A 270 9.61 16.77 -1.13
N LEU A 271 8.93 17.23 -0.08
CA LEU A 271 7.54 16.93 0.20
C LEU A 271 6.73 18.23 0.16
N TRP A 272 5.61 18.23 -0.55
CA TRP A 272 4.67 19.34 -0.58
C TRP A 272 3.28 18.87 -0.18
N LYS A 273 2.66 19.58 0.77
CA LYS A 273 1.25 19.45 1.08
C LYS A 273 0.44 20.09 -0.04
N ILE A 274 -0.64 19.42 -0.44
CA ILE A 274 -1.57 19.92 -1.47
C ILE A 274 -2.87 20.36 -0.81
N ASP A 275 -3.33 21.55 -1.14
CA ASP A 275 -4.68 22.00 -0.83
C ASP A 275 -5.65 21.38 -1.84
N GLU A 276 -6.57 20.54 -1.35
CA GLU A 276 -7.49 19.79 -2.23
C GLU A 276 -8.50 20.68 -2.95
N ARG A 277 -8.79 21.88 -2.43
CA ARG A 277 -9.78 22.76 -3.03
C ARG A 277 -9.17 23.68 -4.07
N THR A 278 -7.96 24.18 -3.83
CA THR A 278 -7.28 25.10 -4.76
C THR A 278 -6.29 24.39 -5.68
N MET A 279 -5.91 23.14 -5.38
CA MET A 279 -4.79 22.42 -6.02
C MET A 279 -3.47 23.21 -5.97
N GLU A 280 -3.28 24.02 -4.92
CA GLU A 280 -2.02 24.67 -4.63
C GLU A 280 -1.14 23.80 -3.74
N PHE A 281 0.17 24.02 -3.80
CA PHE A 281 1.15 23.24 -3.04
C PHE A 281 1.99 24.12 -2.13
N SER A 282 2.33 23.60 -0.95
CA SER A 282 3.23 24.22 0.01
C SER A 282 4.29 23.22 0.46
N GLU A 283 5.57 23.57 0.40
CA GLU A 283 6.65 22.71 0.87
C GLU A 283 6.53 22.48 2.38
N ILE A 284 6.62 21.21 2.80
CA ILE A 284 6.56 20.82 4.21
C ILE A 284 7.85 20.19 4.70
N ALA A 285 8.67 19.62 3.80
CA ALA A 285 9.96 19.06 4.15
C ALA A 285 10.90 18.87 2.96
N ILE A 286 12.19 18.86 3.26
CA ILE A 286 13.25 18.43 2.35
C ILE A 286 14.01 17.29 3.04
N MET A 287 14.24 16.20 2.32
CA MET A 287 15.06 15.09 2.81
C MET A 287 16.50 15.58 3.04
N PRO A 288 17.11 15.29 4.20
CA PRO A 288 18.54 15.55 4.42
C PRO A 288 19.41 14.93 3.33
N GLN A 289 20.37 15.71 2.81
CA GLN A 289 21.26 15.28 1.72
C GLN A 289 22.01 13.97 2.05
N SER A 290 22.44 13.80 3.29
CA SER A 290 23.11 12.56 3.74
C SER A 290 22.23 11.31 3.64
N LEU A 291 20.90 11.46 3.78
CA LEU A 291 19.95 10.37 3.58
C LEU A 291 19.70 10.12 2.10
N LEU A 292 19.48 11.18 1.33
CA LEU A 292 19.27 11.09 -0.13
C LEU A 292 20.42 10.37 -0.83
N TYR A 293 21.66 10.78 -0.57
CA TYR A 293 22.84 10.12 -1.15
C TYR A 293 23.11 8.73 -0.57
N SER A 294 22.47 8.34 0.54
CA SER A 294 22.55 6.95 1.02
C SER A 294 21.58 6.00 0.35
N LEU A 295 20.64 6.52 -0.46
CA LEU A 295 19.71 5.71 -1.26
C LEU A 295 20.28 5.32 -2.63
N VAL A 296 21.39 5.92 -3.05
CA VAL A 296 21.95 5.77 -4.39
C VAL A 296 23.46 5.55 -4.32
N ASP A 297 24.06 5.08 -5.41
CA ASP A 297 25.52 5.07 -5.57
C ASP A 297 25.98 6.26 -6.42
N SER A 298 27.22 6.71 -6.22
CA SER A 298 27.62 8.09 -6.53
C SER A 298 28.03 8.35 -8.00
N GLU A 299 28.21 7.31 -8.82
CA GLU A 299 28.95 7.42 -10.10
C GLU A 299 28.10 7.56 -11.37
N GLU A 300 26.76 7.48 -11.30
CA GLU A 300 25.90 7.56 -12.50
C GLU A 300 25.14 8.90 -12.62
N ASP A 301 24.97 9.38 -13.85
CA ASP A 301 24.31 10.65 -14.17
C ASP A 301 22.80 10.63 -13.83
N GLU A 302 22.13 9.47 -13.96
CA GLU A 302 20.70 9.29 -13.68
C GLU A 302 20.42 8.53 -12.38
N LYS A 303 21.35 8.54 -11.42
CA LYS A 303 21.30 7.72 -10.19
C LYS A 303 20.03 7.84 -9.33
N PHE A 304 19.22 8.89 -9.52
CA PHE A 304 17.98 9.09 -8.77
C PHE A 304 16.71 8.64 -9.50
N ALA A 305 16.79 8.27 -10.78
CA ALA A 305 15.61 7.91 -11.59
C ALA A 305 14.90 6.64 -11.07
N SER A 306 15.63 5.78 -10.36
CA SER A 306 15.15 4.56 -9.72
C SER A 306 14.52 4.79 -8.34
N LEU A 307 14.50 6.03 -7.84
CA LEU A 307 13.82 6.35 -6.58
C LEU A 307 12.30 6.33 -6.77
N LYS A 308 11.62 5.67 -5.84
CA LYS A 308 10.17 5.69 -5.72
C LYS A 308 9.73 6.11 -4.34
N CYS A 309 8.43 6.37 -4.24
CA CYS A 309 7.80 6.75 -3.00
C CYS A 309 6.44 6.08 -2.85
N VAL A 310 6.16 5.63 -1.63
CA VAL A 310 4.84 5.17 -1.18
C VAL A 310 4.56 5.73 0.21
N GLY A 311 3.29 5.89 0.56
CA GLY A 311 2.91 6.40 1.87
C GLY A 311 1.50 6.00 2.27
N MET A 312 1.26 5.97 3.57
CA MET A 312 -0.04 5.73 4.20
C MET A 312 0.03 6.22 5.65
N GLY A 313 -1.10 6.59 6.25
CA GLY A 313 -1.12 7.08 7.62
C GLY A 313 -0.26 8.34 7.70
N ASN A 314 0.65 8.44 8.67
CA ASN A 314 1.59 9.56 8.80
C ASN A 314 3.00 9.26 8.27
N LEU A 315 3.15 8.18 7.50
CA LEU A 315 4.44 7.63 7.09
C LEU A 315 4.61 7.68 5.57
N ILE A 316 5.78 8.17 5.14
CA ILE A 316 6.18 8.25 3.74
C ILE A 316 7.53 7.55 3.59
N TYR A 317 7.58 6.53 2.74
CA TYR A 317 8.79 5.78 2.43
C TYR A 317 9.34 6.22 1.09
N VAL A 318 10.65 6.47 1.06
CA VAL A 318 11.41 6.72 -0.16
C VAL A 318 12.45 5.63 -0.27
N PHE A 319 12.48 4.93 -1.39
CA PHE A 319 13.35 3.77 -1.56
C PHE A 319 13.87 3.69 -2.99
N ASN A 320 14.95 2.94 -3.16
CA ASN A 320 15.52 2.66 -4.47
C ASN A 320 15.07 1.27 -4.96
N GLU A 321 14.56 1.20 -6.19
CA GLU A 321 14.15 -0.04 -6.86
C GLU A 321 15.32 -0.86 -7.41
N GLU A 322 16.53 -0.29 -7.43
CA GLU A 322 17.72 -0.97 -7.90
C GLU A 322 18.42 -1.72 -6.76
N TYR A 323 19.15 -2.76 -7.15
CA TYR A 323 19.82 -3.66 -6.21
C TYR A 323 21.00 -3.00 -5.45
N HIS A 324 21.39 -1.77 -5.81
CA HIS A 324 22.44 -1.04 -5.11
C HIS A 324 22.15 -1.00 -3.61
N GLN A 325 23.16 -1.32 -2.79
CA GLN A 325 23.03 -1.43 -1.33
C GLN A 325 21.84 -2.28 -0.83
N LYS A 326 21.34 -3.22 -1.64
CA LYS A 326 20.21 -4.12 -1.34
C LYS A 326 18.88 -3.38 -1.09
N TYR A 327 18.48 -2.49 -2.00
CA TYR A 327 17.20 -1.76 -1.96
C TYR A 327 17.07 -0.86 -0.72
N PRO A 328 17.94 0.16 -0.56
CA PRO A 328 17.92 1.06 0.59
C PRO A 328 16.61 1.85 0.62
N ALA A 329 16.16 2.17 1.84
CA ALA A 329 14.97 2.96 2.07
C ALA A 329 15.17 3.97 3.21
N CYS A 330 14.42 5.05 3.14
CA CYS A 330 14.29 6.08 4.16
C CYS A 330 12.81 6.27 4.47
N LEU A 331 12.54 6.66 5.71
CA LEU A 331 11.21 6.92 6.23
C LEU A 331 11.12 8.38 6.66
N CYS A 332 10.11 9.07 6.18
CA CYS A 332 9.62 10.32 6.74
C CYS A 332 8.38 10.06 7.58
N GLU A 333 8.40 10.52 8.82
CA GLU A 333 7.23 10.55 9.69
C GLU A 333 6.77 12.00 9.87
N ILE A 334 5.49 12.24 9.59
CA ILE A 334 4.83 13.54 9.80
C ILE A 334 4.19 13.53 11.18
N SER A 335 4.62 14.42 12.08
CA SER A 335 4.04 14.55 13.41
C SER A 335 2.59 15.01 13.32
N ALA A 336 1.68 14.28 13.96
CA ALA A 336 0.27 14.65 14.04
C ALA A 336 0.04 15.96 14.83
N GLU A 337 0.91 16.27 15.80
CA GLU A 337 0.74 17.42 16.70
C GLU A 337 1.13 18.74 16.05
N ASN A 338 2.23 18.76 15.29
CA ASN A 338 2.83 19.99 14.79
C ASN A 338 3.14 19.97 13.28
N GLY A 339 2.82 18.88 12.58
CA GLY A 339 3.05 18.72 11.15
C GLY A 339 4.54 18.64 10.74
N LYS A 340 5.48 18.60 11.70
CA LYS A 340 6.91 18.51 11.38
C LYS A 340 7.25 17.12 10.87
N CYS A 341 8.07 17.12 9.82
CA CYS A 341 8.61 15.91 9.22
C CYS A 341 9.93 15.51 9.87
N SER A 342 10.03 14.26 10.30
CA SER A 342 11.28 13.66 10.76
C SER A 342 11.73 12.58 9.77
N TRP A 343 13.00 12.62 9.39
CA TRP A 343 13.57 11.65 8.45
C TRP A 343 14.54 10.71 9.15
N ARG A 344 14.46 9.43 8.82
CA ARG A 344 15.41 8.42 9.29
C ARG A 344 15.65 7.35 8.23
N ARG A 345 16.81 6.70 8.32
CA ARG A 345 17.12 5.53 7.50
C ARG A 345 16.29 4.33 7.96
N VAL A 346 15.84 3.52 7.02
CA VAL A 346 15.25 2.20 7.27
C VAL A 346 16.39 1.16 7.32
N PRO A 347 16.40 0.20 8.25
CA PRO A 347 17.39 -0.86 8.28
C PRO A 347 17.49 -1.62 6.96
N GLN A 348 18.64 -2.23 6.67
CA GLN A 348 18.79 -3.06 5.47
C GLN A 348 17.88 -4.28 5.53
N LEU A 349 17.48 -4.75 4.35
CA LEU A 349 16.73 -5.99 4.19
C LEU A 349 17.48 -7.19 4.79
N PRO A 350 16.77 -8.15 5.42
CA PRO A 350 17.38 -9.29 6.06
C PRO A 350 17.99 -10.23 5.01
N SER A 351 19.30 -10.41 5.11
CA SER A 351 20.09 -11.21 4.17
C SER A 351 19.75 -12.72 4.27
N PRO A 352 19.83 -13.48 3.17
CA PRO A 352 20.29 -13.08 1.82
C PRO A 352 19.20 -12.36 1.01
N VAL A 353 19.58 -11.34 0.25
CA VAL A 353 18.68 -10.58 -0.64
C VAL A 353 19.10 -10.83 -2.08
N ASN A 354 18.17 -11.28 -2.91
CA ASN A 354 18.40 -11.54 -4.33
C ASN A 354 18.36 -10.24 -5.13
N LYS A 355 18.97 -10.25 -6.32
CA LYS A 355 18.76 -9.20 -7.32
C LYS A 355 17.43 -9.44 -8.04
N PHE A 356 16.51 -8.51 -7.87
CA PHE A 356 15.21 -8.47 -8.52
C PHE A 356 15.26 -7.71 -9.85
N HIS A 357 14.38 -8.09 -10.76
CA HIS A 357 14.15 -7.41 -12.04
C HIS A 357 13.03 -6.38 -11.94
N LYS A 358 12.08 -6.59 -11.01
CA LYS A 358 10.97 -5.68 -10.72
C LYS A 358 10.76 -5.64 -9.21
N VAL A 359 10.57 -4.45 -8.67
CA VAL A 359 10.18 -4.23 -7.29
C VAL A 359 8.75 -3.69 -7.28
N ILE A 360 7.89 -4.29 -6.46
CA ILE A 360 6.55 -3.78 -6.17
C ILE A 360 6.54 -3.38 -4.72
N SER A 361 5.98 -2.21 -4.42
CA SER A 361 5.87 -1.75 -3.05
C SER A 361 4.56 -1.01 -2.83
N PHE A 362 4.11 -1.02 -1.58
CA PHE A 362 2.95 -0.27 -1.11
C PHE A 362 2.98 -0.24 0.41
N CYS A 363 2.18 0.66 0.97
CA CYS A 363 1.92 0.71 2.40
C CYS A 363 0.55 0.11 2.71
N SER A 364 0.44 -0.57 3.85
CA SER A 364 -0.83 -1.12 4.32
C SER A 364 -0.82 -1.30 5.83
N THR A 365 -1.96 -1.06 6.47
CA THR A 365 -2.21 -1.61 7.81
C THR A 365 -2.35 -3.13 7.73
N VAL A 366 -2.04 -3.82 8.81
CA VAL A 366 -2.15 -5.28 8.91
C VAL A 366 -3.34 -5.62 9.78
N SER A 367 -4.31 -6.34 9.20
CA SER A 367 -5.55 -6.74 9.89
C SER A 367 -5.37 -8.11 10.54
N LEU A 368 -5.46 -8.18 11.87
CA LEU A 368 -5.47 -9.46 12.60
C LEU A 368 -6.65 -10.34 12.20
N ASN A 369 -7.80 -9.73 11.87
CA ASN A 369 -8.97 -10.47 11.38
C ASN A 369 -8.65 -11.23 10.10
N HIS A 370 -7.84 -10.66 9.20
CA HIS A 370 -7.39 -11.37 8.01
C HIS A 370 -6.41 -12.49 8.34
N ILE A 371 -5.62 -12.37 9.40
CA ILE A 371 -4.66 -13.42 9.78
C ILE A 371 -5.36 -14.60 10.47
N PHE A 372 -6.29 -14.33 11.39
CA PHE A 372 -6.94 -15.38 12.20
C PHE A 372 -8.20 -15.98 11.58
N ARG A 373 -8.97 -15.23 10.79
CA ARG A 373 -10.13 -15.81 10.10
C ARG A 373 -9.66 -16.60 8.89
N GLN A 374 -9.53 -17.92 9.08
CA GLN A 374 -9.77 -18.87 8.00
C GLN A 374 -11.21 -18.64 7.56
N GLN A 375 -11.40 -18.27 6.30
CA GLN A 375 -12.76 -18.12 5.80
C GLN A 375 -13.31 -19.53 5.64
N GLU A 376 -14.39 -19.84 6.34
CA GLU A 376 -15.24 -20.97 5.96
C GLU A 376 -15.66 -20.70 4.51
N ASP A 377 -15.31 -21.61 3.60
CA ASP A 377 -15.85 -21.63 2.25
C ASP A 377 -17.37 -21.75 2.37
N VAL A 378 -18.07 -20.62 2.30
CA VAL A 378 -19.48 -20.63 1.91
C VAL A 378 -19.47 -20.96 0.43
N GLY A 379 -19.42 -22.25 0.13
CA GLY A 379 -19.67 -22.76 -1.22
C GLY A 379 -21.02 -22.22 -1.73
N PRO A 380 -21.19 -22.10 -3.06
CA PRO A 380 -22.45 -21.64 -3.62
C PRO A 380 -23.58 -22.55 -3.10
N PRO A 381 -24.77 -22.00 -2.80
CA PRO A 381 -25.90 -22.81 -2.36
C PRO A 381 -26.14 -23.90 -3.39
N GLN A 382 -26.01 -25.15 -2.97
CA GLN A 382 -26.36 -26.30 -3.80
C GLN A 382 -27.82 -26.11 -4.22
N ALA A 383 -28.04 -25.90 -5.52
CA ALA A 383 -29.36 -25.98 -6.11
C ALA A 383 -29.84 -27.42 -5.92
N MET A 384 -30.70 -27.64 -4.92
CA MET A 384 -31.51 -28.85 -4.86
C MET A 384 -32.49 -28.77 -6.03
N TYR A 385 -32.20 -29.53 -7.08
CA TYR A 385 -33.18 -29.89 -8.08
C TYR A 385 -34.24 -30.77 -7.42
N HIS A 386 -35.47 -30.29 -7.40
CA HIS A 386 -36.67 -31.12 -7.34
C HIS A 386 -37.46 -30.94 -8.64
#